data_AF-A0A972IBS9-F1
#
_entry.id   AF-A0A972IBS9-F1
#
_cell.length_a   1.000
_cell.length_b   1.000
_cell.length_c   1.000
_cell.angle_alpha   90.00
_cell.angle_beta   90.00
_cell.angle_gamma   90.00
#
_symmetry.space_group_name_H-M   'P 1'
#
loop_
_entity.id
_entity.type
_entity.pdbx_description
1 polymer ?
#
loop_
_entity_poly.entity_id
_entity_poly.type
_entity_poly.pdbx_seq_one_letter_code
_entity_poly.pdbx_strand_id
1 'polypeptide(L)' 'MGEIKTKRTDLNVDEYLMSVEPEKKRMDSIELKKVFDSVLNKKAEYWSNNMIGYGSYHYKSERSKQEGDWPLIAFSPRKQ' A
#
# COMPACT_ATOMS: atom_id res chain seq x y z
N MET A 1 -19.46 -14.43 1.42
CA MET A 1 -18.13 -14.30 2.06
C MET A 1 -17.35 -13.28 1.26
N GLY A 2 -16.91 -12.19 1.87
CA GLY A 2 -16.16 -11.15 1.16
C GLY A 2 -14.73 -11.61 0.93
N GLU A 3 -14.32 -11.76 -0.33
CA GLU A 3 -12.92 -11.94 -0.67
C GLU A 3 -12.14 -10.68 -0.29
N ILE A 4 -10.88 -10.87 0.09
CA ILE A 4 -9.95 -9.77 0.34
C ILE A 4 -9.69 -9.09 -1.02
N LYS A 5 -10.22 -7.88 -1.17
CA LYS A 5 -10.06 -7.08 -2.39
C LYS A 5 -8.68 -6.44 -2.50
N THR A 6 -8.02 -6.27 -1.36
CA THR A 6 -6.70 -5.64 -1.23
C THR A 6 -5.62 -6.70 -1.45
N LYS A 7 -4.98 -6.66 -2.60
CA LYS A 7 -3.94 -7.62 -3.01
C LYS A 7 -2.74 -6.83 -3.52
N ARG A 8 -1.54 -7.39 -3.36
CA ARG A 8 -0.36 -6.87 -4.07
C ARG A 8 -0.59 -6.95 -5.57
N THR A 9 -0.08 -5.95 -6.27
CA THR A 9 -0.02 -5.98 -7.72
C THR A 9 1.37 -5.56 -8.18
N ASP A 10 1.69 -5.86 -9.44
CA ASP A 10 2.96 -5.48 -10.07
C ASP A 10 2.95 -4.03 -10.60
N LEU A 11 2.04 -3.19 -10.09
CA LEU A 11 1.98 -1.78 -10.48
C LEU A 11 3.17 -1.03 -9.87
N ASN A 12 3.79 -0.19 -10.69
CA ASN A 12 4.88 0.67 -10.23
C ASN A 12 4.31 1.77 -9.33
N VAL A 13 4.81 1.84 -8.09
CA VAL A 13 4.39 2.83 -7.09
C VAL A 13 4.70 4.25 -7.56
N ASP A 14 5.85 4.47 -8.23
CA ASP A 14 6.25 5.79 -8.68
C ASP A 14 5.34 6.29 -9.82
N GLU A 15 4.98 5.42 -10.76
CA GLU A 15 3.99 5.73 -11.80
C GLU A 15 2.61 6.04 -11.20
N TYR A 16 2.19 5.24 -10.22
CA TYR A 16 0.94 5.49 -9.50
C TYR A 16 0.96 6.86 -8.81
N LEU A 17 2.03 7.19 -8.08
CA LEU A 17 2.17 8.48 -7.41
C LEU A 17 2.11 9.65 -8.38
N MET A 18 2.67 9.52 -9.58
CA MET A 18 2.59 10.57 -10.61
C MET A 18 1.15 10.81 -11.08
N SER A 19 0.31 9.78 -11.08
CA SER A 19 -1.12 9.87 -11.44
C SER A 19 -2.02 10.41 -10.33
N VAL A 20 -1.50 10.60 -9.11
CA VAL A 20 -2.30 11.07 -7.97
C VAL A 20 -2.67 12.54 -8.14
N GLU A 21 -3.97 12.81 -8.06
CA GLU A 21 -4.52 14.17 -8.00
C GLU A 21 -5.23 14.43 -6.66
N PRO A 22 -5.23 15.68 -6.17
CA PRO A 22 -4.57 16.88 -6.73
C PRO A 22 -3.05 16.90 -6.47
N GLU A 23 -2.30 17.77 -7.15
CA GLU A 23 -0.82 17.86 -7.07
C GLU A 23 -0.27 17.88 -5.64
N LYS A 24 -0.91 18.63 -4.73
CA LYS A 24 -0.50 18.68 -3.32
C LYS A 24 -0.44 17.29 -2.69
N LYS A 25 -1.46 16.46 -2.95
CA LYS A 25 -1.53 15.10 -2.44
C LYS A 25 -0.43 14.22 -3.04
N ARG A 26 -0.13 14.38 -4.32
CA ARG A 26 1.00 13.71 -4.96
C ARG A 26 2.30 14.07 -4.25
N MET A 27 2.55 15.36 -4.00
CA MET A 27 3.73 15.80 -3.28
C MET A 27 3.81 15.20 -1.87
N ASP A 28 2.74 15.29 -1.08
CA ASP A 28 2.69 14.74 0.28
C ASP A 28 2.96 13.22 0.27
N SER A 29 2.44 12.51 -0.73
CA SER A 29 2.61 11.06 -0.88
C SER A 29 4.04 10.68 -1.28
N ILE A 30 4.68 11.48 -2.13
CA ILE A 30 6.10 11.32 -2.49
C ILE A 30 6.99 11.59 -1.27
N GLU A 31 6.67 12.59 -0.46
CA GLU A 31 7.41 12.89 0.77
C GLU A 31 7.27 11.76 1.79
N LEU A 32 6.05 11.25 2.01
CA LEU A 32 5.83 10.06 2.83
C LEU A 32 6.64 8.87 2.31
N LYS A 33 6.61 8.61 1.00
CA LYS A 33 7.41 7.53 0.40
C LYS A 33 8.89 7.68 0.73
N LYS A 34 9.47 8.89 0.61
CA LYS A 34 10.88 9.13 0.97
C LYS A 34 11.17 8.82 2.43
N VAL A 35 10.30 9.25 3.35
CA VAL A 35 10.46 8.97 4.78
C VAL A 35 10.40 7.47 5.04
N PHE A 36 9.39 6.78 4.49
CA PHE A 36 9.26 5.34 4.63
C PHE A 36 10.44 4.58 4.01
N ASP A 37 10.88 4.93 2.80
CA ASP A 37 12.05 4.32 2.16
C ASP A 37 13.34 4.53 2.97
N SER A 38 13.47 5.66 3.69
CA SER A 38 14.65 5.93 4.53
C SER A 38 14.68 5.15 5.84
N VAL A 39 13.51 4.87 6.41
CA VAL A 39 13.37 4.19 7.71
C VAL A 39 13.22 2.68 7.51
N LEU A 40 12.49 2.28 6.47
CA LEU A 40 12.21 0.89 6.14
C LEU A 40 13.20 0.46 5.06
N ASN A 41 14.04 -0.54 5.38
CA ASN A 41 14.92 -1.18 4.41
C ASN A 41 14.13 -2.13 3.46
N LYS A 42 12.95 -1.72 3.03
CA LYS A 42 12.02 -2.46 2.18
C LYS A 42 11.50 -1.53 1.09
N LYS A 43 11.31 -2.07 -0.11
CA LYS A 43 10.74 -1.33 -1.23
C LYS A 43 9.24 -1.12 -1.02
N ALA A 44 8.75 0.04 -1.44
CA ALA A 44 7.33 0.29 -1.60
C ALA A 44 6.73 -0.64 -2.65
N GLU A 45 5.58 -1.23 -2.33
CA GLU A 45 4.80 -2.08 -3.24
C GLU A 45 3.39 -1.51 -3.37
N TYR A 46 2.83 -1.59 -4.57
CA TYR A 46 1.46 -1.19 -4.78
C TYR A 46 0.52 -2.31 -4.34
N TRP A 47 -0.50 -1.91 -3.59
CA TRP A 47 -1.62 -2.73 -3.20
C TRP A 47 -2.87 -2.14 -3.83
N SER A 48 -3.74 -3.01 -4.35
CA SER A 48 -5.02 -2.60 -4.94
C SER A 48 -5.82 -1.71 -3.98
N ASN A 49 -6.74 -0.93 -4.56
CA ASN A 49 -7.48 0.14 -3.87
C ASN A 49 -6.60 1.31 -3.42
N ASN A 50 -5.68 1.76 -4.27
CA ASN A 50 -4.93 3.00 -4.05
C ASN A 50 -4.08 2.98 -2.79
N MET A 51 -3.42 1.85 -2.49
CA MET A 51 -2.66 1.71 -1.26
C MET A 51 -1.20 1.38 -1.58
N ILE A 52 -0.28 1.99 -0.85
CA ILE A 52 1.16 1.78 -0.98
C ILE A 52 1.59 1.12 0.32
N GLY A 53 2.11 -0.10 0.22
CA GLY A 53 2.50 -0.93 1.35
C GLY A 53 3.99 -1.24 1.38
N TYR A 54 4.50 -1.55 2.56
CA TYR A 54 5.89 -1.90 2.80
C TYR A 54 5.97 -3.24 3.53
N GLY A 55 6.56 -4.22 2.85
CA GLY A 55 6.59 -5.61 3.32
C GLY A 55 5.19 -6.22 3.44
N SER A 56 5.14 -7.53 3.71
CA SER A 56 3.90 -8.23 4.00
C SER A 56 4.09 -9.29 5.05
N TYR A 57 2.96 -9.76 5.58
CA TYR A 57 2.85 -10.99 6.32
C TYR A 57 1.62 -11.75 5.84
N HIS A 58 1.69 -13.08 5.89
CA HIS A 58 0.53 -13.94 5.70
C HIS A 58 -0.17 -14.09 7.05
N TYR A 59 -1.43 -13.68 7.13
CA TYR A 59 -2.24 -13.89 8.33
C TYR A 59 -3.19 -15.07 8.12
N LYS A 60 -3.39 -15.81 9.20
CA LYS A 60 -4.37 -16.89 9.26
C LYS A 60 -5.25 -16.65 10.48
N SER A 61 -6.54 -16.49 10.26
CA SER A 61 -7.49 -16.32 11.34
C SER A 61 -7.72 -17.66 12.05
N GLU A 62 -7.65 -17.67 13.38
CA GLU A 62 -8.09 -18.83 14.16
C GLU A 62 -9.62 -18.91 14.28
N ARG A 63 -10.31 -17.77 14.14
CA ARG A 63 -11.76 -17.65 14.35
C ARG A 63 -12.56 -17.76 13.05
N SER A 64 -11.92 -17.74 11.89
CA SER A 64 -12.56 -17.83 10.58
C SER A 64 -11.67 -18.55 9.58
N LYS A 65 -12.24 -19.04 8.46
CA LYS A 65 -11.46 -19.61 7.35
C LYS A 65 -10.75 -18.55 6.49
N GLN A 66 -10.65 -17.30 6.97
CA GLN A 66 -9.99 -16.24 6.22
C GLN A 66 -8.49 -16.26 6.48
N GLU A 67 -7.75 -16.31 5.39
CA GLU A 67 -6.31 -16.11 5.35
C GLU A 67 -5.96 -15.22 4.17
N GLY A 68 -4.79 -14.59 4.24
CA GLY A 68 -4.28 -13.79 3.13
C GLY A 68 -3.06 -12.97 3.50
N ASP A 69 -2.52 -12.29 2.50
CA ASP A 69 -1.41 -11.36 2.68
C ASP A 69 -1.91 -9.97 3.08
N TRP A 70 -1.21 -9.36 4.03
CA TRP A 70 -1.45 -7.97 4.42
C TRP A 70 -0.13 -7.20 4.50
N PRO A 71 -0.10 -5.90 4.14
CA PRO A 71 1.09 -5.11 4.31
C PRO A 71 1.41 -4.90 5.79
N LEU A 72 2.70 -4.86 6.15
CA LEU A 72 3.11 -4.56 7.53
C LEU A 72 2.80 -3.11 7.88
N ILE A 73 3.11 -2.21 6.95
CA ILE A 73 2.83 -0.78 7.05
C ILE A 73 2.31 -0.36 5.68
N ALA A 74 1.27 0.46 5.65
CA ALA A 74 0.75 1.00 4.41
C ALA A 74 0.18 2.40 4.61
N PHE A 75 0.20 3.19 3.55
CA PHE A 75 -0.50 4.45 3.47
C PHE A 75 -1.29 4.53 2.15
N SER A 76 -2.31 5.38 2.11
CA SER A 76 -3.15 5.54 0.92
C SER A 76 -3.45 7.02 0.70
N PRO A 77 -3.19 7.56 -0.50
CA PRO A 77 -3.59 8.91 -0.86
C PRO A 77 -5.11 9.03 -1.08
N ARG A 78 -5.89 8.86 -0.01
CA ARG A 78 -7.36 8.81 -0.06
C ARG A 78 -7.99 10.16 -0.34
N LYS A 79 -9.04 10.16 -1.17
CA LYS A 79 -9.87 11.34 -1.42
C LYS A 79 -10.52 11.76 -0.10
N GLN A 80 -10.32 13.02 0.29
CA GLN A 80 -11.11 13.66 1.36
C GLN A 80 -12.50 13.98 0.82
#